data_AF-A0A1H2Y205-F1
#
_entry.id   AF-A0A1H2Y205-F1
#
_cell.length_a   1.000
_cell.length_b   1.000
_cell.length_c   1.000
_cell.angle_alpha   90.00
_cell.angle_beta   90.00
_cell.angle_gamma   90.00
#
_symmetry.space_group_name_H-M   'P 1'
#
loop_
_entity.id
_entity.type
_entity.pdbx_description
1 polymer ?
#
loop_
_entity_poly.entity_id
_entity_poly.type
_entity_poly.pdbx_seq_one_letter_code
_entity_poly.pdbx_strand_id
1 'polypeptide(L)'
;MSRNFIILFHAREGSTAIVDALSRHKDISVPILEELDRFWINKFYKSNPDFNLLNTMDKIFSSNTFDLGDDWGFQNYISSNKRGQPVESIGFKWRPHGPIKDIAKIFKKNNVQVFILARRDFLELVASLAISKTAKKGAAGHGHAQFDYANMSEQEQASYRKNLETTMHRVSLASILGIMFRRIAVAIRFRLFALRLTFLGVDIKYLFYEDFRDEPEDFLNDICSYGLLLQKNLDSLTDGQIIKKASQVPARDRIIDYDRTCSFFVVRILRKIYSYLVIEKVNKGS
;
A
#
# COMPACT_ATOMS: atom_id res chain seq x y z
N MET A 1 -17.14 -11.14 16.31
CA MET A 1 -16.84 -11.75 15.01
C MET A 1 -15.65 -11.01 14.42
N SER A 2 -14.69 -11.75 13.86
CA SER A 2 -13.60 -11.16 13.09
C SER A 2 -14.13 -10.38 11.90
N ARG A 3 -13.39 -9.35 11.50
CA ARG A 3 -13.68 -8.49 10.36
C ARG A 3 -12.69 -8.79 9.24
N ASN A 4 -13.19 -8.78 8.02
CA ASN A 4 -12.36 -8.69 6.83
C ASN A 4 -11.88 -7.26 6.63
N PHE A 5 -10.86 -7.03 5.81
CA PHE A 5 -10.38 -5.68 5.60
C PHE A 5 -9.82 -5.39 4.22
N ILE A 6 -9.75 -4.09 3.91
CA ILE A 6 -9.07 -3.58 2.73
C ILE A 6 -8.19 -2.40 3.11
N ILE A 7 -6.93 -2.44 2.71
CA ILE A 7 -6.00 -1.31 2.73
C ILE A 7 -6.00 -0.68 1.33
N LEU A 8 -6.73 0.41 1.18
CA LEU A 8 -6.69 1.26 0.00
C LEU A 8 -5.37 2.02 -0.04
N PHE A 9 -4.69 1.93 -1.16
CA PHE A 9 -3.42 2.63 -1.40
C PHE A 9 -3.35 3.07 -2.86
N HIS A 10 -2.54 4.08 -3.15
CA HIS A 10 -2.29 4.50 -4.52
C HIS A 10 -0.96 3.96 -5.02
N ALA A 11 0.16 4.47 -4.50
CA ALA A 11 1.49 4.07 -4.93
C ALA A 11 2.56 4.58 -3.97
N ARG A 12 3.56 3.74 -3.66
CA ARG A 12 4.75 4.07 -2.86
C ARG A 12 4.44 4.64 -1.47
N GLU A 13 3.28 4.32 -0.91
CA GLU A 13 2.90 4.66 0.46
C GLU A 13 3.45 3.69 1.49
N GLY A 14 4.22 2.66 1.09
CA GLY A 14 4.80 1.69 2.03
C GLY A 14 3.90 0.50 2.38
N SER A 15 2.75 0.37 1.71
CA SER A 15 1.79 -0.73 1.94
C SER A 15 2.37 -2.14 1.78
N THR A 16 3.46 -2.31 1.02
CA THR A 16 4.10 -3.64 0.88
C THR A 16 4.66 -4.15 2.20
N ALA A 17 5.31 -3.29 3.00
CA ALA A 17 5.87 -3.71 4.29
C ALA A 17 4.76 -4.03 5.31
N ILE A 18 3.68 -3.26 5.29
CA ILE A 18 2.50 -3.49 6.16
C ILE A 18 1.83 -4.83 5.80
N VAL A 19 1.57 -5.07 4.51
CA VAL A 19 0.96 -6.32 4.04
C VAL A 19 1.82 -7.53 4.36
N ASP A 20 3.12 -7.42 4.15
CA ASP A 20 4.08 -8.48 4.48
C ASP A 20 4.11 -8.79 5.99
N ALA A 21 4.01 -7.78 6.85
CA ALA A 21 3.90 -8.00 8.29
C ALA A 21 2.56 -8.70 8.64
N LEU A 22 1.44 -8.22 8.08
CA LEU A 22 0.12 -8.80 8.33
C LEU A 22 -0.02 -10.24 7.80
N SER A 23 0.57 -10.57 6.65
CA SER A 23 0.46 -11.90 6.03
C SER A 23 1.14 -13.00 6.84
N ARG A 24 2.06 -12.63 7.74
CA ARG A 24 2.76 -13.57 8.63
C ARG A 24 1.94 -13.96 9.84
N HIS A 25 0.91 -13.17 10.19
CA HIS A 25 0.01 -13.53 11.27
C HIS A 25 -0.74 -14.81 10.91
N LYS A 26 -0.73 -15.84 11.77
CA LYS A 26 -1.27 -17.18 11.48
C LYS A 26 -2.77 -17.21 11.16
N ASP A 27 -3.54 -16.23 11.65
CA ASP A 27 -5.00 -16.17 11.46
C ASP A 27 -5.44 -15.14 10.40
N ILE A 28 -4.50 -14.40 9.80
CA ILE A 28 -4.79 -13.44 8.73
C ILE A 28 -4.24 -13.96 7.41
N SER A 29 -5.05 -13.91 6.35
CA SER A 29 -4.54 -14.00 4.98
C SER A 29 -4.57 -12.63 4.34
N VAL A 30 -3.42 -12.12 3.92
CA VAL A 30 -3.33 -10.92 3.08
C VAL A 30 -2.62 -11.30 1.79
N PRO A 31 -3.34 -11.77 0.77
CA PRO A 31 -2.72 -12.00 -0.52
C PRO A 31 -2.11 -10.69 -1.04
N ILE A 32 -0.92 -10.73 -1.65
CA ILE A 32 -0.30 -9.53 -2.23
C ILE A 32 -1.06 -9.17 -3.51
N LEU A 33 -2.19 -8.50 -3.33
CA LEU A 33 -3.24 -8.27 -4.31
C LEU A 33 -2.98 -7.07 -5.22
N GLU A 34 -1.87 -7.09 -5.95
CA GLU A 34 -1.92 -6.41 -7.25
C GLU A 34 -2.86 -7.16 -8.22
N GLU A 35 -3.17 -8.43 -7.99
CA GLU A 35 -3.91 -9.32 -8.90
C GLU A 35 -5.37 -8.91 -9.19
N LEU A 36 -6.08 -8.37 -8.18
CA LEU A 36 -7.42 -7.79 -8.36
C LEU A 36 -7.39 -6.29 -8.68
N ASP A 37 -6.22 -5.72 -9.00
CA ASP A 37 -6.12 -4.36 -9.52
C ASP A 37 -6.48 -4.32 -11.01
N ARG A 38 -6.99 -3.19 -11.46
CA ARG A 38 -7.45 -2.98 -12.84
C ARG A 38 -6.38 -3.32 -13.86
N PHE A 39 -5.11 -3.06 -13.55
CA PHE A 39 -4.00 -3.39 -14.44
C PHE A 39 -3.90 -4.90 -14.69
N TRP A 40 -3.93 -5.71 -13.64
CA TRP A 40 -3.83 -7.17 -13.74
C TRP A 40 -5.12 -7.76 -14.29
N ILE A 41 -6.29 -7.24 -13.90
CA ILE A 41 -7.58 -7.56 -14.52
C ILE A 41 -7.51 -7.36 -16.04
N ASN A 42 -7.10 -6.18 -16.50
CA ASN A 42 -7.01 -5.91 -17.93
C ASN A 42 -5.91 -6.72 -18.64
N LYS A 43 -4.83 -7.07 -17.94
CA LYS A 43 -3.69 -7.77 -18.54
C LYS A 43 -3.97 -9.28 -18.68
N PHE A 44 -4.65 -9.89 -17.72
CA PHE A 44 -4.83 -11.34 -17.66
C PHE A 44 -6.27 -11.79 -17.90
N TYR A 45 -7.26 -10.93 -17.65
CA TYR A 45 -8.67 -11.30 -17.68
C TYR A 45 -9.48 -10.61 -18.76
N LYS A 46 -8.86 -9.77 -19.60
CA LYS A 46 -9.56 -9.15 -20.73
C LYS A 46 -10.13 -10.19 -21.71
N SER A 47 -9.56 -11.39 -21.71
CA SER A 47 -10.02 -12.57 -22.47
C SER A 47 -10.94 -13.51 -21.69
N ASN A 48 -11.16 -13.28 -20.38
CA ASN A 48 -12.06 -14.09 -19.57
C ASN A 48 -13.37 -13.30 -19.31
N PRO A 49 -14.40 -13.48 -20.16
CA PRO A 49 -15.67 -12.76 -20.03
C PRO A 49 -16.42 -13.10 -18.73
N ASP A 50 -16.07 -14.20 -18.07
CA ASP A 50 -16.72 -14.66 -16.83
C ASP A 50 -16.10 -14.04 -15.57
N PHE A 51 -14.96 -13.33 -15.70
CA PHE A 51 -14.35 -12.65 -14.56
C PHE A 51 -15.22 -11.47 -14.09
N ASN A 52 -15.83 -11.63 -12.92
CA ASN A 52 -16.58 -10.59 -12.25
C ASN A 52 -15.93 -10.24 -10.90
N LEU A 53 -15.22 -9.12 -10.86
CA LEU A 53 -14.52 -8.63 -9.66
C LEU A 53 -15.43 -8.61 -8.42
N LEU A 54 -16.66 -8.11 -8.55
CA LEU A 54 -17.59 -7.97 -7.43
C LEU A 54 -17.99 -9.33 -6.88
N ASN A 55 -18.32 -10.28 -7.76
CA ASN A 55 -18.65 -11.65 -7.37
C ASN A 55 -17.45 -12.35 -6.71
N THR A 56 -16.26 -12.18 -7.27
CA THR A 56 -15.03 -12.73 -6.71
C THR A 56 -14.75 -12.18 -5.32
N MET A 57 -14.86 -10.87 -5.12
CA MET A 57 -14.68 -10.24 -3.81
C MET A 57 -15.71 -10.76 -2.81
N ASP A 58 -16.99 -10.83 -3.18
CA ASP A 58 -18.06 -11.34 -2.31
C ASP A 58 -17.82 -12.79 -1.90
N LYS A 59 -17.41 -13.65 -2.84
CA LYS A 59 -17.06 -15.06 -2.56
C LYS A 59 -15.89 -15.19 -1.59
N ILE A 60 -14.82 -14.43 -1.79
CA ILE A 60 -13.65 -14.50 -0.92
C ILE A 60 -13.98 -14.03 0.50
N PHE A 61 -14.68 -12.90 0.62
CA PHE A 61 -15.04 -12.37 1.94
C PHE A 61 -16.08 -13.23 2.68
N SER A 62 -17.03 -13.84 1.97
CA SER A 62 -18.04 -14.69 2.60
C SER A 62 -17.51 -16.06 3.02
N SER A 63 -16.49 -16.58 2.32
CA SER A 63 -15.86 -17.88 2.63
C SER A 63 -14.62 -17.76 3.52
N ASN A 64 -14.11 -16.54 3.75
CA ASN A 64 -12.79 -16.28 4.36
C ASN A 64 -11.67 -17.15 3.78
N THR A 65 -11.77 -17.48 2.50
CA THR A 65 -10.84 -18.38 1.81
C THR A 65 -10.38 -17.69 0.54
N PHE A 66 -9.06 -17.51 0.41
CA PHE A 66 -8.48 -17.05 -0.84
C PHE A 66 -8.20 -18.25 -1.75
N ASP A 67 -9.14 -18.54 -2.64
CA ASP A 67 -8.88 -19.42 -3.76
C ASP A 67 -9.51 -18.87 -5.03
N LEU A 68 -8.64 -18.48 -5.96
CA LEU A 68 -9.06 -18.06 -7.29
C LEU A 68 -9.13 -19.24 -8.25
N GLY A 69 -8.70 -20.46 -7.88
CA GLY A 69 -8.64 -21.61 -8.79
C GLY A 69 -7.36 -21.65 -9.63
N ASP A 70 -7.03 -22.83 -10.18
CA ASP A 70 -5.75 -23.06 -10.88
C ASP A 70 -5.69 -22.49 -12.30
N ASP A 71 -6.84 -22.24 -12.92
CA ASP A 71 -6.96 -21.66 -14.27
C ASP A 71 -6.52 -20.19 -14.36
N TRP A 72 -6.13 -19.59 -13.23
CA TRP A 72 -6.00 -18.15 -13.10
C TRP A 72 -4.57 -17.66 -13.36
N GLY A 73 -3.61 -18.57 -13.59
CA GLY A 73 -2.23 -18.20 -13.98
C GLY A 73 -1.41 -17.49 -12.88
N PHE A 74 -1.95 -17.40 -11.66
CA PHE A 74 -1.32 -16.72 -10.52
C PHE A 74 -0.45 -17.64 -9.66
N GLN A 75 -0.22 -18.90 -10.05
CA GLN A 75 0.58 -19.84 -9.23
C GLN A 75 1.98 -19.30 -8.85
N ASN A 76 2.53 -18.36 -9.64
CA ASN A 76 3.84 -17.75 -9.38
C ASN A 76 3.79 -16.41 -8.59
N TYR A 77 2.60 -15.87 -8.29
CA TYR A 77 2.43 -14.54 -7.67
C TYR A 77 1.65 -14.55 -6.35
N ILE A 78 0.95 -15.66 -6.06
CA ILE A 78 0.27 -15.88 -4.77
C ILE A 78 1.32 -16.17 -3.70
N SER A 79 1.79 -15.10 -3.07
CA SER A 79 2.65 -15.14 -1.89
C SER A 79 1.90 -15.46 -0.59
N SER A 80 0.59 -15.72 -0.64
CA SER A 80 -0.12 -16.13 0.57
C SER A 80 0.15 -17.61 0.83
N ASN A 81 0.89 -17.90 1.89
CA ASN A 81 1.18 -19.26 2.40
C ASN A 81 -0.09 -20.08 2.78
N LYS A 82 -1.30 -19.53 2.57
CA LYS A 82 -2.60 -20.05 3.03
C LYS A 82 -3.65 -20.11 1.92
N ARG A 83 -3.23 -20.21 0.65
CA ARG A 83 -4.18 -20.37 -0.47
C ARG A 83 -5.08 -21.58 -0.23
N GLY A 84 -6.38 -21.43 -0.47
CA GLY A 84 -7.37 -22.51 -0.30
C GLY A 84 -7.63 -22.92 1.15
N GLN A 85 -6.99 -22.27 2.13
CA GLN A 85 -7.21 -22.54 3.55
C GLN A 85 -8.12 -21.46 4.15
N PRO A 86 -9.11 -21.83 4.99
CA PRO A 86 -9.92 -20.87 5.70
C PRO A 86 -9.09 -20.15 6.78
N VAL A 87 -9.31 -18.84 6.91
CA VAL A 87 -8.66 -18.00 7.94
C VAL A 87 -9.70 -17.22 8.75
N GLU A 88 -9.30 -16.62 9.87
CA GLU A 88 -10.22 -15.79 10.66
C GLU A 88 -10.52 -14.45 9.98
N SER A 89 -9.53 -13.88 9.29
CA SER A 89 -9.67 -12.61 8.58
C SER A 89 -8.93 -12.62 7.25
N ILE A 90 -9.58 -12.11 6.21
CA ILE A 90 -8.95 -11.87 4.91
C ILE A 90 -8.83 -10.37 4.60
N GLY A 91 -7.63 -9.98 4.18
CA GLY A 91 -7.23 -8.62 3.91
C GLY A 91 -6.85 -8.40 2.45
N PHE A 92 -7.18 -7.24 1.88
CA PHE A 92 -6.73 -6.86 0.54
C PHE A 92 -5.98 -5.55 0.55
N LYS A 93 -4.82 -5.49 -0.09
CA LYS A 93 -4.22 -4.22 -0.52
C LYS A 93 -4.74 -3.88 -1.91
N TRP A 94 -5.48 -2.79 -2.07
CA TRP A 94 -6.24 -2.54 -3.30
C TRP A 94 -6.13 -1.10 -3.82
N ARG A 95 -6.04 -0.93 -5.15
CA ARG A 95 -6.24 0.37 -5.81
C ARG A 95 -7.70 0.47 -6.26
N PRO A 96 -8.49 1.39 -5.69
CA PRO A 96 -9.93 1.39 -5.87
C PRO A 96 -10.33 1.67 -7.32
N HIS A 97 -11.20 0.83 -7.86
CA HIS A 97 -11.84 1.00 -9.17
C HIS A 97 -13.17 0.23 -9.21
N GLY A 98 -14.04 0.54 -10.18
CA GLY A 98 -15.34 -0.12 -10.35
C GLY A 98 -16.53 0.66 -9.76
N PRO A 99 -17.74 0.07 -9.78
CA PRO A 99 -18.97 0.74 -9.37
C PRO A 99 -19.09 0.83 -7.85
N ILE A 100 -18.90 2.03 -7.30
CA ILE A 100 -18.81 2.27 -5.86
C ILE A 100 -20.01 1.79 -5.04
N LYS A 101 -21.23 1.85 -5.60
CA LYS A 101 -22.45 1.42 -4.92
C LYS A 101 -22.44 -0.07 -4.63
N ASP A 102 -21.99 -0.88 -5.57
CA ASP A 102 -21.99 -2.33 -5.42
C ASP A 102 -20.80 -2.80 -4.58
N ILE A 103 -19.67 -2.12 -4.70
CA ILE A 103 -18.52 -2.29 -3.78
C ILE A 103 -18.96 -2.06 -2.32
N ALA A 104 -19.67 -0.95 -2.06
CA ALA A 104 -20.15 -0.65 -0.71
C ALA A 104 -21.13 -1.70 -0.16
N LYS A 105 -22.00 -2.25 -1.02
CA LYS A 105 -22.90 -3.35 -0.63
C LYS A 105 -22.11 -4.58 -0.18
N ILE A 106 -21.08 -4.98 -0.94
CA ILE A 106 -20.22 -6.13 -0.60
C ILE A 106 -19.50 -5.89 0.72
N PHE A 107 -18.94 -4.69 0.92
CA PHE A 107 -18.22 -4.38 2.15
C PHE A 107 -19.12 -4.44 3.38
N LYS A 108 -20.34 -3.90 3.28
CA LYS A 108 -21.31 -3.96 4.38
C LYS A 108 -21.80 -5.37 4.65
N LYS A 109 -22.15 -6.10 3.59
CA LYS A 109 -22.62 -7.49 3.68
C LYS A 109 -21.60 -8.38 4.40
N ASN A 110 -20.32 -8.19 4.10
CA ASN A 110 -19.24 -9.03 4.62
C ASN A 110 -18.43 -8.39 5.76
N ASN A 111 -18.97 -7.37 6.43
CA ASN A 111 -18.35 -6.71 7.59
C ASN A 111 -16.88 -6.30 7.35
N VAL A 112 -16.61 -5.69 6.20
CA VAL A 112 -15.26 -5.30 5.76
C VAL A 112 -14.89 -3.94 6.35
N GLN A 113 -13.80 -3.88 7.11
CA GLN A 113 -13.16 -2.65 7.55
C GLN A 113 -12.31 -2.06 6.42
N VAL A 114 -12.55 -0.79 6.07
CA VAL A 114 -11.74 -0.11 5.06
C VAL A 114 -10.71 0.79 5.72
N PHE A 115 -9.47 0.65 5.30
CA PHE A 115 -8.34 1.49 5.69
C PHE A 115 -7.83 2.27 4.47
N ILE A 116 -7.45 3.53 4.66
CA ILE A 116 -6.80 4.35 3.65
C ILE A 116 -5.37 4.61 4.11
N LEU A 117 -4.40 4.02 3.41
CA LEU A 117 -2.99 4.28 3.69
C LEU A 117 -2.54 5.58 3.03
N ALA A 118 -1.98 6.47 3.83
CA ALA A 118 -1.40 7.73 3.40
C ALA A 118 0.01 7.95 3.97
N ARG A 119 0.65 9.03 3.53
CA ARG A 119 1.93 9.51 4.05
C ARG A 119 1.71 10.88 4.66
N ARG A 120 2.20 11.13 5.88
CA ARG A 120 2.25 12.48 6.44
C ARG A 120 3.36 13.29 5.79
N ASP A 121 4.50 12.65 5.53
CA ASP A 121 5.63 13.31 4.88
C ASP A 121 5.47 13.31 3.37
N PHE A 122 4.81 14.35 2.88
CA PHE A 122 4.56 14.52 1.45
C PHE A 122 5.85 14.68 0.65
N LEU A 123 6.84 15.40 1.18
CA LEU A 123 8.04 15.68 0.42
C LEU A 123 8.94 14.44 0.33
N GLU A 124 8.99 13.63 1.37
CA GLU A 124 9.66 12.33 1.35
C GLU A 124 8.98 11.36 0.35
N LEU A 125 7.64 11.35 0.29
CA LEU A 125 6.91 10.59 -0.73
C LEU A 125 7.27 11.05 -2.15
N VAL A 126 7.30 12.36 -2.38
CA VAL A 126 7.63 12.95 -3.69
C VAL A 126 9.08 12.63 -4.08
N ALA A 127 10.02 12.75 -3.14
CA ALA A 127 11.42 12.40 -3.34
C ALA A 127 11.59 10.92 -3.70
N SER A 128 10.92 10.02 -2.96
CA SER A 128 10.96 8.58 -3.21
C SER A 128 10.44 8.22 -4.61
N LEU A 129 9.35 8.88 -5.05
CA LEU A 129 8.80 8.72 -6.38
C LEU A 129 9.73 9.26 -7.47
N ALA A 130 10.39 10.39 -7.23
CA ALA A 130 11.32 11.00 -8.16
C ALA A 130 12.54 10.10 -8.40
N ILE A 131 13.16 9.61 -7.32
CA ILE A 131 14.28 8.67 -7.36
C ILE A 131 13.89 7.40 -8.12
N SER A 132 12.71 6.85 -7.83
CA SER A 132 12.23 5.65 -8.51
C SER A 132 12.06 5.86 -10.02
N LYS A 133 11.64 7.06 -10.45
CA LYS A 133 11.48 7.39 -11.87
C LYS A 133 12.83 7.59 -12.56
N THR A 134 13.83 8.15 -11.89
CA THR A 134 15.19 8.29 -12.43
C THR A 134 15.91 6.94 -12.51
N ALA A 135 15.81 6.11 -11.47
CA ALA A 135 16.42 4.78 -11.45
C ALA A 135 15.88 3.87 -12.57
N LYS A 136 14.56 3.90 -12.83
CA LYS A 136 13.93 3.13 -13.93
C LYS A 136 14.40 3.54 -15.33
N LYS A 137 14.93 4.75 -15.51
CA LYS A 137 15.47 5.20 -16.81
C LYS A 137 16.89 4.69 -17.08
N GLY A 138 17.61 4.25 -16.04
CA GLY A 138 19.00 3.84 -16.13
C GLY A 138 19.28 2.34 -15.91
N ALA A 139 18.29 1.55 -15.48
CA ALA A 139 18.46 0.14 -15.16
C ALA A 139 17.69 -0.78 -16.13
N ALA A 140 18.39 -1.78 -16.67
CA ALA A 140 17.81 -2.89 -17.44
C ALA A 140 17.12 -3.95 -16.55
N GLY A 141 17.04 -3.73 -15.24
CA GLY A 141 16.39 -4.64 -14.29
C GLY A 141 14.88 -4.47 -14.27
N HIS A 142 14.15 -5.59 -14.34
CA HIS A 142 12.69 -5.64 -14.39
C HIS A 142 11.99 -5.48 -13.02
N GLY A 143 12.73 -5.30 -11.93
CA GLY A 143 12.23 -5.37 -10.55
C GLY A 143 12.15 -4.05 -9.76
N HIS A 144 11.39 -4.09 -8.67
CA HIS A 144 11.43 -3.08 -7.61
C HIS A 144 12.66 -3.40 -6.73
N ALA A 145 13.56 -2.44 -6.47
CA ALA A 145 14.84 -2.67 -5.76
C ALA A 145 14.78 -3.49 -4.45
N GLN A 146 13.64 -3.48 -3.76
CA GLN A 146 13.40 -4.26 -2.54
C GLN A 146 13.24 -5.76 -2.81
N PHE A 147 12.67 -6.15 -3.95
CA PHE A 147 12.56 -7.55 -4.36
C PHE A 147 13.88 -8.07 -4.91
N ASP A 148 14.62 -7.23 -5.64
CA ASP A 148 15.98 -7.57 -6.08
C ASP A 148 16.86 -7.83 -4.85
N TYR A 149 16.80 -6.94 -3.85
CA TYR A 149 17.53 -7.07 -2.58
C TYR A 149 17.19 -8.35 -1.81
N ALA A 150 15.91 -8.74 -1.75
CA ALA A 150 15.47 -9.92 -1.00
C ALA A 150 15.99 -11.25 -1.58
N ASN A 151 16.33 -11.28 -2.88
CA ASN A 151 16.82 -12.47 -3.57
C ASN A 151 18.37 -12.53 -3.66
N MET A 152 19.07 -11.57 -3.07
CA MET A 152 20.53 -11.50 -3.05
C MET A 152 21.11 -12.25 -1.84
N SER A 153 22.33 -12.78 -1.98
CA SER A 153 23.11 -13.28 -0.83
C SER A 153 23.48 -12.16 0.15
N GLU A 154 23.84 -12.48 1.40
CA GLU A 154 24.18 -11.47 2.41
C GLU A 154 25.31 -10.50 1.98
N GLN A 155 26.33 -11.01 1.28
CA GLN A 155 27.43 -10.19 0.77
C GLN A 155 26.98 -9.25 -0.37
N GLU A 156 26.13 -9.74 -1.28
CA GLU A 156 25.53 -8.93 -2.34
C GLU A 156 24.59 -7.88 -1.76
N GLN A 157 23.81 -8.24 -0.74
CA GLN A 157 22.94 -7.32 -0.01
C GLN A 157 23.74 -6.18 0.62
N ALA A 158 24.85 -6.46 1.32
CA ALA A 158 25.68 -5.42 1.93
C ALA A 158 26.22 -4.42 0.87
N SER A 159 26.73 -4.94 -0.24
CA SER A 159 27.26 -4.14 -1.34
C SER A 159 26.16 -3.33 -2.05
N TYR A 160 25.02 -3.97 -2.33
CA TYR A 160 23.87 -3.33 -2.95
C TYR A 160 23.27 -2.24 -2.07
N ARG A 161 23.15 -2.47 -0.76
CA ARG A 161 22.71 -1.47 0.21
C ARG A 161 23.65 -0.27 0.21
N LYS A 162 24.95 -0.49 0.31
CA LYS A 162 25.95 0.60 0.26
C LYS A 162 25.84 1.41 -1.04
N ASN A 163 25.61 0.76 -2.17
CA ASN A 163 25.38 1.43 -3.44
C ASN A 163 24.09 2.26 -3.43
N LEU A 164 22.97 1.71 -2.92
CA LEU A 164 21.70 2.43 -2.81
C LEU A 164 21.76 3.65 -1.88
N GLU A 165 22.58 3.58 -0.83
CA GLU A 165 22.74 4.63 0.17
C GLU A 165 23.66 5.76 -0.30
N THR A 166 24.66 5.44 -1.14
CA THR A 166 25.61 6.44 -1.69
C THR A 166 25.19 7.02 -3.03
N THR A 167 24.23 6.40 -3.73
CA THR A 167 23.75 6.91 -5.02
C THR A 167 22.95 8.20 -4.84
N MET A 168 23.48 9.27 -5.42
CA MET A 168 22.81 10.58 -5.49
C MET A 168 22.06 10.73 -6.81
N HIS A 169 20.86 11.30 -6.75
CA HIS A 169 20.00 11.52 -7.91
C HIS A 169 19.85 13.00 -8.21
N ARG A 170 20.11 13.38 -9.46
CA ARG A 170 19.76 14.71 -9.96
C ARG A 170 18.30 14.71 -10.42
N VAL A 171 17.46 15.48 -9.74
CA VAL A 171 16.03 15.60 -10.07
C VAL A 171 15.71 17.05 -10.39
N SER A 172 15.06 17.29 -11.53
CA SER A 172 14.64 18.65 -11.89
C SER A 172 13.41 19.11 -11.10
N LEU A 173 13.32 20.42 -10.83
CA LEU A 173 12.14 21.04 -10.22
C LEU A 173 10.85 20.70 -10.97
N ALA A 174 10.88 20.70 -12.31
CA ALA A 174 9.73 20.33 -13.13
C ALA A 174 9.25 18.89 -12.87
N SER A 175 10.18 17.95 -12.64
CA SER A 175 9.84 16.57 -12.28
C SER A 175 9.20 16.50 -10.89
N ILE A 176 9.74 17.22 -9.91
CA ILE A 176 9.18 17.31 -8.55
C ILE A 176 7.77 17.87 -8.60
N LEU A 177 7.57 19.03 -9.22
CA LEU A 177 6.25 19.66 -9.36
C LEU A 177 5.24 18.75 -10.06
N GLY A 178 5.66 18.10 -11.16
CA GLY A 178 4.82 17.14 -11.88
C GLY A 178 4.38 15.96 -11.01
N ILE A 179 5.24 15.45 -10.13
CA ILE A 179 4.88 14.42 -9.15
C ILE A 179 3.93 15.00 -8.11
N MET A 180 4.21 16.18 -7.55
CA MET A 180 3.36 16.81 -6.53
C MET A 180 1.93 17.03 -7.02
N PHE A 181 1.75 17.62 -8.21
CA PHE A 181 0.42 17.83 -8.80
C PHE A 181 -0.34 16.51 -8.99
N ARG A 182 0.32 15.48 -9.53
CA ARG A 182 -0.28 14.16 -9.67
C ARG A 182 -0.70 13.57 -8.34
N ARG A 183 0.14 13.70 -7.30
CA ARG A 183 -0.16 13.19 -5.96
C ARG A 183 -1.30 13.94 -5.27
N ILE A 184 -1.40 15.25 -5.46
CA ILE A 184 -2.56 16.04 -4.98
C ILE A 184 -3.84 15.58 -5.68
N ALA A 185 -3.83 15.47 -7.02
CA ALA A 185 -4.99 15.01 -7.78
C ALA A 185 -5.45 13.61 -7.33
N VAL A 186 -4.49 12.72 -7.05
CA VAL A 186 -4.74 11.40 -6.48
C VAL A 186 -5.34 11.48 -5.08
N ALA A 187 -4.77 12.29 -4.19
CA ALA A 187 -5.28 12.46 -2.83
C ALA A 187 -6.74 12.95 -2.85
N ILE A 188 -7.07 13.89 -3.74
CA ILE A 188 -8.45 14.35 -3.96
C ILE A 188 -9.36 13.19 -4.39
N ARG A 189 -8.94 12.38 -5.39
CA ARG A 189 -9.74 11.23 -5.86
C ARG A 189 -9.97 10.19 -4.76
N PHE A 190 -8.94 9.84 -4.00
CA PHE A 190 -9.05 8.90 -2.88
C PHE A 190 -10.00 9.41 -1.81
N ARG A 191 -9.89 10.70 -1.49
CA ARG A 191 -10.79 11.35 -0.54
C ARG A 191 -12.24 11.35 -1.02
N LEU A 192 -12.48 11.66 -2.29
CA LEU A 192 -13.83 11.60 -2.87
C LEU A 192 -14.40 10.17 -2.86
N PHE A 193 -13.56 9.17 -3.17
CA PHE A 193 -13.93 7.77 -3.07
C PHE A 193 -14.29 7.38 -1.63
N ALA A 194 -13.45 7.76 -0.66
CA ALA A 194 -13.68 7.54 0.76
C ALA A 194 -15.01 8.15 1.23
N LEU A 195 -15.21 9.45 0.96
CA LEU A 195 -16.43 10.16 1.34
C LEU A 195 -17.68 9.46 0.80
N ARG A 196 -17.65 9.02 -0.46
CA ARG A 196 -18.77 8.30 -1.08
C ARG A 196 -19.02 6.95 -0.43
N LEU A 197 -17.98 6.21 -0.05
CA LEU A 197 -18.12 4.95 0.70
C LEU A 197 -18.73 5.20 2.09
N THR A 198 -18.27 6.23 2.80
CA THR A 198 -18.85 6.64 4.09
C THR A 198 -20.33 7.01 3.96
N PHE A 199 -20.71 7.78 2.93
CA PHE A 199 -22.12 8.09 2.65
C PHE A 199 -22.98 6.85 2.37
N LEU A 200 -22.37 5.76 1.90
CA LEU A 200 -23.04 4.48 1.70
C LEU A 200 -23.05 3.59 2.97
N GLY A 201 -22.46 4.06 4.06
CA GLY A 201 -22.41 3.41 5.36
C GLY A 201 -21.28 2.40 5.52
N VAL A 202 -20.16 2.59 4.82
CA VAL A 202 -18.92 1.84 5.04
C VAL A 202 -18.03 2.62 6.01
N ASP A 203 -17.55 1.96 7.06
CA ASP A 203 -16.59 2.55 8.00
C ASP A 203 -15.20 2.63 7.38
N ILE A 204 -14.53 3.77 7.56
CA ILE A 204 -13.23 4.07 6.98
C ILE A 204 -12.31 4.62 8.06
N LYS A 205 -11.11 4.04 8.15
CA LYS A 205 -10.02 4.54 8.98
C LYS A 205 -8.84 4.97 8.12
N TYR A 206 -8.14 5.99 8.56
CA TYR A 206 -6.89 6.41 7.93
C TYR A 206 -5.72 5.79 8.66
N LEU A 207 -4.76 5.29 7.89
CA LEU A 207 -3.49 4.78 8.37
C LEU A 207 -2.37 5.65 7.81
N PHE A 208 -1.39 6.00 8.62
CA PHE A 208 -0.19 6.66 8.14
C PHE A 208 0.99 5.71 8.23
N TYR A 209 1.74 5.58 7.13
CA TYR A 209 2.93 4.72 7.11
C TYR A 209 4.00 5.13 8.11
N GLU A 210 4.07 6.43 8.44
CA GLU A 210 4.98 6.92 9.47
C GLU A 210 4.71 6.25 10.83
N ASP A 211 3.45 5.99 11.18
CA ASP A 211 3.11 5.27 12.42
C ASP A 211 3.65 3.84 12.39
N PHE A 212 3.49 3.12 11.27
CA PHE A 212 4.07 1.79 11.10
C PHE A 212 5.61 1.79 11.13
N ARG A 213 6.24 2.85 10.62
CA ARG A 213 7.71 2.94 10.62
C ARG A 213 8.25 3.17 12.03
N ASP A 214 7.57 4.03 12.79
CA ASP A 214 8.04 4.49 14.09
C ASP A 214 7.67 3.46 15.18
N GLU A 215 6.45 2.90 15.13
CA GLU A 215 5.89 1.95 16.10
C GLU A 215 5.12 0.81 15.37
N PRO A 216 5.82 -0.14 14.72
CA PRO A 216 5.19 -1.16 13.88
C PRO A 216 4.24 -2.09 14.65
N GLU A 217 4.57 -2.44 15.89
CA GLU A 217 3.75 -3.34 16.71
C GLU A 217 2.43 -2.67 17.09
N ASP A 218 2.48 -1.45 17.63
CA ASP A 218 1.30 -0.68 18.00
C ASP A 218 0.40 -0.39 16.79
N PHE A 219 1.01 -0.04 15.64
CA PHE A 219 0.28 0.15 14.40
C PHE A 219 -0.50 -1.10 13.95
N LEU A 220 0.12 -2.29 14.07
CA LEU A 220 -0.53 -3.54 13.68
C LEU A 220 -1.55 -4.01 14.71
N ASN A 221 -1.29 -3.77 16.00
CA ASN A 221 -2.26 -3.97 17.08
C ASN A 221 -3.50 -3.11 16.85
N ASP A 222 -3.33 -1.84 16.47
CA ASP A 222 -4.42 -0.95 16.13
C ASP A 222 -5.25 -1.47 14.95
N ILE A 223 -4.59 -1.89 13.87
CA ILE A 223 -5.28 -2.51 12.72
C ILE A 223 -6.10 -3.72 13.19
N CYS A 224 -5.52 -4.59 14.02
CA CYS A 224 -6.19 -5.78 14.52
C CYS A 224 -7.33 -5.47 15.51
N SER A 225 -7.17 -4.43 16.33
CA SER A 225 -8.14 -4.00 17.35
C SER A 225 -9.41 -3.39 16.77
N TYR A 226 -9.39 -2.97 15.49
CA TYR A 226 -10.61 -2.66 14.71
C TYR A 226 -11.49 -3.89 14.39
N GLY A 227 -11.38 -4.93 15.22
CA GLY A 227 -12.20 -6.14 15.17
C GLY A 227 -11.75 -7.15 14.13
N LEU A 228 -10.54 -7.03 13.57
CA LEU A 228 -10.03 -8.03 12.62
C LEU A 228 -9.77 -9.36 13.31
N LEU A 229 -9.28 -9.32 14.55
CA LEU A 229 -9.08 -10.48 15.41
C LEU A 229 -9.64 -10.17 16.81
N LEU A 230 -10.35 -11.13 17.41
CA LEU A 230 -10.80 -11.02 18.79
C LEU A 230 -9.57 -11.15 19.71
N GLN A 231 -9.06 -10.02 20.20
CA GLN A 231 -8.03 -9.89 21.27
C GLN A 231 -7.05 -11.07 21.36
N LYS A 232 -6.02 -11.10 20.51
CA LYS A 232 -4.83 -11.92 20.77
C LYS A 232 -3.56 -11.20 20.35
N ASN A 233 -2.69 -11.07 21.34
CA ASN A 233 -1.29 -10.74 21.28
C ASN A 233 -0.62 -11.01 19.92
N LEU A 234 -0.16 -9.95 19.26
CA LEU A 234 0.78 -9.99 18.14
C LEU A 234 2.21 -10.37 18.59
N ASP A 235 2.38 -11.11 19.70
CA ASP A 235 3.66 -11.53 20.31
C ASP A 235 4.60 -12.27 19.33
N SER A 236 4.12 -12.66 18.15
CA SER A 236 4.88 -13.37 17.12
C SER A 236 5.51 -12.50 16.04
N LEU A 237 5.30 -11.18 16.02
CA LEU A 237 6.05 -10.29 15.13
C LEU A 237 7.39 -9.90 15.76
N THR A 238 8.25 -10.89 16.02
CA THR A 238 9.57 -10.65 16.60
C THR A 238 10.39 -9.69 15.75
N ASP A 239 11.02 -8.74 16.43
CA ASP A 239 11.94 -7.76 15.88
C ASP A 239 13.05 -8.46 15.08
N GLY A 240 13.14 -8.15 13.78
CA GLY A 240 14.08 -8.81 12.85
C GLY A 240 13.43 -9.45 11.62
N GLN A 241 12.11 -9.65 11.62
CA GLN A 241 11.44 -10.32 10.50
C GLN A 241 10.74 -9.36 9.52
N ILE A 242 10.36 -8.15 9.93
CA ILE A 242 9.68 -7.16 9.05
C ILE A 242 10.63 -6.77 7.91
N ILE A 243 10.15 -6.78 6.65
CA ILE A 243 10.98 -6.31 5.53
C ILE A 243 11.34 -4.83 5.73
N LYS A 244 12.59 -4.60 6.11
CA LYS A 244 13.18 -3.26 6.17
C LYS A 244 13.40 -2.77 4.74
N LYS A 245 13.21 -1.47 4.50
CA LYS A 245 13.56 -0.88 3.19
C LYS A 245 15.03 -1.17 2.87
N ALA A 246 15.32 -1.49 1.61
CA ALA A 246 16.69 -1.77 1.17
C ALA A 246 17.65 -0.59 1.41
N SER A 247 17.15 0.65 1.44
CA SER A 247 17.90 1.84 1.85
C SER A 247 17.28 2.42 3.11
N GLN A 248 18.11 2.68 4.12
CA GLN A 248 17.72 3.32 5.38
C GLN A 248 17.84 4.86 5.32
N VAL A 249 18.53 5.38 4.30
CA VAL A 249 18.69 6.83 4.10
C VAL A 249 17.38 7.43 3.56
N PRO A 250 16.87 8.53 4.16
CA PRO A 250 15.73 9.26 3.63
C PRO A 250 15.89 9.60 2.15
N ALA A 251 14.80 9.51 1.38
CA ALA A 251 14.84 9.80 -0.05
C ALA A 251 15.26 11.25 -0.33
N ARG A 252 14.89 12.19 0.54
CA ARG A 252 15.33 13.58 0.43
C ARG A 252 16.86 13.75 0.43
N ASP A 253 17.57 12.97 1.23
CA ASP A 253 19.03 13.10 1.42
C ASP A 253 19.80 12.54 0.23
N ARG A 254 19.12 11.85 -0.68
CA ARG A 254 19.68 11.30 -1.92
C ARG A 254 19.35 12.12 -3.16
N ILE A 255 18.82 13.33 -2.99
CA ILE A 255 18.56 14.27 -4.08
C ILE A 255 19.56 15.42 -4.02
N ILE A 256 20.29 15.64 -5.11
CA ILE A 256 21.21 16.77 -5.24
C ILE A 256 20.39 18.07 -5.23
N ASP A 257 20.81 19.05 -4.43
CA ASP A 257 20.16 20.36 -4.27
C ASP A 257 18.69 20.28 -3.80
N TYR A 258 18.38 19.28 -2.96
CA TYR A 258 17.01 19.07 -2.45
C TYR A 258 16.44 20.31 -1.76
N ASP A 259 17.16 20.90 -0.81
CA ASP A 259 16.66 22.06 -0.04
C ASP A 259 16.37 23.26 -0.94
N ARG A 260 17.26 23.54 -1.90
CA ARG A 260 17.05 24.58 -2.90
C ARG A 260 15.83 24.31 -3.77
N THR A 261 15.58 23.05 -4.12
CA THR A 261 14.41 22.65 -4.90
C THR A 261 13.12 22.78 -4.09
N CYS A 262 13.17 22.50 -2.78
CA CYS A 262 12.02 22.56 -1.90
C CYS A 262 11.73 23.96 -1.34
N SER A 263 12.68 24.90 -1.44
CA SER A 263 12.48 26.30 -1.00
C SER A 263 11.57 27.10 -1.94
N PHE A 264 11.31 26.62 -3.17
CA PHE A 264 10.41 27.28 -4.11
C PHE A 264 9.00 27.46 -3.53
N PHE A 265 8.46 28.67 -3.67
CA PHE A 265 7.15 29.04 -3.11
C PHE A 265 6.02 28.07 -3.50
N VAL A 266 5.99 27.64 -4.77
CA VAL A 266 5.00 26.69 -5.29
C VAL A 266 5.08 25.34 -4.55
N VAL A 267 6.27 24.85 -4.22
CA VAL A 267 6.44 23.60 -3.46
C VAL A 267 5.83 23.74 -2.07
N ARG A 268 6.04 24.88 -1.40
CA ARG A 268 5.47 25.16 -0.08
C ARG A 268 3.94 25.18 -0.10
N ILE A 269 3.34 25.79 -1.13
CA ILE A 269 1.87 25.79 -1.31
C ILE A 269 1.35 24.37 -1.50
N LEU A 270 1.94 23.61 -2.43
CA LEU A 270 1.48 22.26 -2.73
C LEU A 270 1.60 21.33 -1.52
N ARG A 271 2.64 21.50 -0.69
CA ARG A 271 2.76 20.81 0.60
C ARG A 271 1.59 21.12 1.53
N LYS A 272 1.24 22.40 1.71
CA LYS A 272 0.10 22.80 2.54
C LYS A 272 -1.23 22.22 2.02
N ILE A 273 -1.46 22.26 0.70
CA ILE A 273 -2.65 21.68 0.08
C ILE A 273 -2.75 20.18 0.40
N TYR A 274 -1.65 19.45 0.24
CA TYR A 274 -1.63 18.02 0.55
C TYR A 274 -1.89 17.75 2.03
N SER A 275 -1.24 18.49 2.94
CA SER A 275 -1.45 18.35 4.39
C SER A 275 -2.91 18.60 4.79
N TYR A 276 -3.57 19.61 4.21
CA TYR A 276 -5.00 19.85 4.43
C TYR A 276 -5.89 18.70 3.91
N LEU A 277 -5.53 18.12 2.76
CA LEU A 277 -6.28 17.02 2.17
C LEU A 277 -6.17 15.72 2.96
N VAL A 278 -5.02 15.48 3.59
CA VAL A 278 -4.63 14.16 4.14
C VAL A 278 -4.57 14.14 5.68
N ILE A 279 -4.23 15.24 6.35
CA ILE A 279 -3.96 15.28 7.79
C ILE A 279 -5.06 16.04 8.54
N GLU A 280 -5.27 17.32 8.22
CA GLU A 280 -6.07 18.22 9.07
C GLU A 280 -7.56 17.86 9.18
N LYS A 281 -8.11 17.12 8.20
CA LYS A 281 -9.51 16.69 8.23
C LYS A 281 -9.72 15.25 8.69
N VAL A 282 -8.66 14.46 8.84
CA VAL A 282 -8.75 13.14 9.48
C VAL A 282 -8.96 13.30 10.99
N ASN A 283 -8.31 14.29 11.60
CA ASN A 283 -8.43 14.58 13.03
C ASN A 283 -9.72 15.35 13.43
N LYS A 284 -10.55 15.76 12.46
CA LYS A 284 -11.77 16.56 12.69
C LYS A 284 -13.08 15.86 12.31
N GLY A 285 -13.03 14.56 12.02
CA GLY A 285 -14.21 13.80 11.58
C GLY A 285 -14.00 12.30 11.70
N SER A 286 -13.95 11.84 12.95
CA SER A 286 -14.52 10.57 13.40
C SER A 286 -15.82 10.90 14.13
#